data_AF-A0A5C7ZQY2-F1
#
_entry.id   AF-A0A5C7ZQY2-F1
#
_cell.length_a   1.000
_cell.length_b   1.000
_cell.length_c   1.000
_cell.angle_alpha   90.00
_cell.angle_beta   90.00
_cell.angle_gamma   90.00
#
_symmetry.space_group_name_H-M   'P 1'
#
loop_
_entity.id
_entity.type
_entity.pdbx_description
1 polymer ?
#
loop_
_entity_poly.entity_id
_entity_poly.type
_entity_poly.pdbx_seq_one_letter_code
_entity_poly.pdbx_strand_id
1 'polypeptide(L)'
;MRSGHRQATASTGQHYERHPVSCDIEGDVYSGHYWVAGMILVVSTATGGTSRQLAGQPPAVLARTLLREFILARRDNPAALSGQG
;
A
#
# COMPACT_ATOMS: atom_id res chain seq x y z
N MET A 1 -25.78 -9.63 -32.46
CA MET A 1 -24.66 -8.78 -32.04
C MET A 1 -24.26 -9.18 -30.62
N ARG A 2 -23.33 -10.13 -30.45
CA ARG A 2 -22.81 -10.54 -29.14
C ARG A 2 -21.37 -10.06 -29.04
N SER A 3 -21.19 -8.87 -28.47
CA SER A 3 -19.87 -8.33 -28.16
C SER A 3 -19.40 -8.95 -26.84
N GLY A 4 -18.87 -10.17 -26.93
CA GLY A 4 -18.05 -10.75 -25.87
C GLY A 4 -16.75 -9.95 -25.78
N HIS A 5 -16.77 -8.91 -24.96
CA HIS A 5 -15.58 -8.12 -24.71
C HIS A 5 -14.56 -8.96 -23.97
N ARG A 6 -13.46 -9.24 -24.69
CA ARG A 6 -12.14 -9.60 -24.19
C ARG A 6 -11.92 -9.00 -22.79
N GLN A 7 -11.63 -9.86 -21.83
CA GLN A 7 -10.71 -9.45 -20.78
C GLN A 7 -9.50 -10.36 -20.85
N ALA A 8 -8.37 -9.71 -21.03
CA ALA A 8 -7.12 -10.27 -21.45
C ALA A 8 -6.64 -11.33 -20.45
N THR A 9 -6.13 -12.43 -21.00
CA THR A 9 -5.16 -13.30 -20.34
C THR A 9 -3.91 -12.47 -20.05
N ALA A 10 -3.82 -11.88 -18.85
CA ALA A 10 -2.57 -11.36 -18.32
C ALA A 10 -1.90 -12.50 -17.55
N SER A 11 -1.09 -13.28 -18.26
CA SER A 11 -0.19 -14.28 -17.67
C SER A 11 0.96 -13.56 -16.93
N THR A 12 1.27 -14.02 -15.71
CA THR A 12 2.56 -13.83 -14.99
C THR A 12 2.81 -12.53 -14.21
N GLY A 13 1.78 -11.92 -13.62
CA GLY A 13 1.97 -11.08 -12.43
C GLY A 13 1.46 -11.84 -11.21
N GLN A 14 2.27 -12.06 -10.18
CA GLN A 14 1.75 -12.50 -8.87
C GLN A 14 0.65 -11.51 -8.48
N HIS A 15 -0.61 -11.88 -8.66
CA HIS A 15 -1.74 -11.01 -8.41
C HIS A 15 -1.96 -11.03 -6.90
N TYR A 16 -1.18 -10.22 -6.19
CA TYR A 16 -1.32 -10.11 -4.75
C TYR A 16 -2.69 -9.50 -4.44
N GLU A 17 -3.43 -10.15 -3.56
CA GLU A 17 -4.73 -9.64 -3.12
C GLU A 17 -4.53 -8.30 -2.41
N ARG A 18 -5.11 -7.25 -3.01
CA ARG A 18 -5.01 -5.88 -2.48
C ARG A 18 -6.19 -5.64 -1.55
N HIS A 19 -5.88 -5.48 -0.28
CA HIS A 19 -6.86 -5.17 0.75
C HIS A 19 -6.89 -3.67 1.01
N PRO A 20 -8.07 -3.05 1.10
CA PRO A 20 -8.17 -1.64 1.47
C PRO A 20 -7.73 -1.45 2.93
N VAL A 21 -7.05 -0.34 3.19
CA VAL A 21 -6.70 0.11 4.54
C VAL A 21 -6.93 1.60 4.67
N SER A 22 -7.41 2.02 5.82
CA SER A 22 -7.55 3.44 6.16
C SER A 22 -7.12 3.70 7.59
N CYS A 23 -6.60 4.89 7.85
CA CYS A 23 -6.33 5.39 9.18
C CYS A 23 -6.68 6.88 9.29
N ASP A 24 -7.22 7.26 10.44
CA ASP A 24 -7.37 8.65 10.83
C ASP A 24 -6.08 9.14 11.52
N ILE A 25 -5.60 10.32 11.12
CA ILE A 25 -4.44 10.99 11.69
C ILE A 25 -4.78 12.48 11.82
N GLU A 26 -4.92 12.96 13.06
CA GLU A 26 -5.18 14.38 13.36
C GLU A 26 -6.46 14.92 12.68
N GLY A 27 -7.47 14.07 12.45
CA GLY A 27 -8.72 14.43 11.79
C GLY A 27 -8.69 14.29 10.26
N ASP A 28 -7.56 13.94 9.66
CA ASP A 28 -7.45 13.60 8.25
C ASP A 28 -7.53 12.08 8.05
N VAL A 29 -8.41 11.65 7.14
CA VAL A 29 -8.54 10.24 6.76
C VAL A 29 -7.59 9.91 5.62
N TYR A 30 -6.62 9.06 5.91
CA TYR A 30 -5.68 8.52 4.94
C TYR A 30 -6.09 7.13 4.51
N SER A 31 -6.15 6.90 3.20
CA SER A 31 -6.52 5.62 2.61
C SER A 31 -5.41 5.07 1.71
N GLY A 32 -5.30 3.74 1.69
CA GLY A 32 -4.39 3.01 0.83
C GLY A 32 -4.86 1.58 0.60
N HIS A 33 -3.99 0.80 -0.03
CA HIS A 33 -4.16 -0.63 -0.21
C HIS A 33 -2.91 -1.33 0.30
N TYR A 34 -3.07 -2.46 0.94
CA TYR A 34 -1.96 -3.32 1.31
C TYR A 34 -2.07 -4.68 0.66
N TRP A 35 -0.93 -5.34 0.50
CA TRP A 35 -0.85 -6.74 0.08
C TRP A 35 0.41 -7.38 0.65
N VAL A 36 0.40 -8.71 0.73
CA VAL A 36 1.54 -9.47 1.24
C VAL A 36 2.29 -10.09 0.07
N ALA A 37 3.53 -9.66 -0.12
CA ALA A 37 4.48 -10.26 -1.06
C ALA A 37 5.44 -11.19 -0.31
N GLY A 38 5.06 -12.46 -0.18
CA GLY A 38 5.81 -13.45 0.59
C GLY A 38 5.79 -13.14 2.09
N MET A 39 6.89 -12.64 2.63
CA MET A 39 7.01 -12.25 4.06
C MET A 39 6.98 -10.73 4.28
N ILE A 40 6.79 -9.97 3.21
CA ILE A 40 6.81 -8.50 3.22
C ILE A 40 5.39 -7.99 3.02
N LEU A 41 4.94 -7.16 3.95
CA LEU A 41 3.74 -6.37 3.80
C LEU A 41 4.07 -5.10 3.02
N VAL A 42 3.37 -4.87 1.92
CA VAL A 42 3.48 -3.65 1.14
C VAL A 42 2.21 -2.83 1.35
N VAL A 43 2.36 -1.53 1.63
CA VAL A 43 1.27 -0.56 1.71
C VAL A 43 1.49 0.48 0.61
N SER A 44 0.48 0.71 -0.21
CA SER A 44 0.48 1.71 -1.27
C SER A 44 -0.67 2.69 -1.05
N THR A 45 -0.33 3.97 -1.11
CA THR A 45 -1.26 5.09 -0.98
C THR A 45 -1.21 5.93 -2.26
N ALA A 46 -2.15 6.87 -2.42
CA ALA A 46 -2.12 7.83 -3.53
C ALA A 46 -0.83 8.68 -3.57
N THR A 47 -0.14 8.79 -2.44
CA THR A 47 1.02 9.67 -2.29
C THR A 47 2.34 8.92 -2.41
N GLY A 48 2.34 7.59 -2.32
CA GLY A 48 3.55 6.75 -2.36
C GLY A 48 3.33 5.41 -1.68
N GLY A 49 4.38 4.60 -1.56
CA GLY A 49 4.32 3.29 -0.94
C GLY A 49 5.42 3.06 0.08
N THR A 50 5.17 2.13 0.98
CA THR A 50 6.11 1.66 1.99
C THR A 50 5.97 0.15 2.14
N SER A 51 6.98 -0.51 2.69
CA SER A 51 6.93 -1.94 2.93
C SER A 51 7.65 -2.31 4.21
N ARG A 52 7.18 -3.38 4.88
CA ARG A 52 7.73 -3.86 6.13
C ARG A 52 7.58 -5.37 6.24
N GLN A 53 8.56 -6.04 6.84
CA GLN A 53 8.48 -7.46 7.11
C GLN A 53 7.38 -7.77 8.14
N LEU A 54 6.57 -8.80 7.87
CA LEU A 54 5.43 -9.17 8.73
C LEU A 54 5.84 -9.54 10.15
N ALA A 55 7.03 -10.15 10.33
CA ALA A 55 7.60 -10.51 11.64
C ALA A 55 6.60 -11.23 12.59
N GLY A 56 5.69 -12.04 12.04
CA GLY A 56 4.65 -12.76 12.80
C GLY A 56 3.43 -11.92 13.21
N GLN A 57 3.35 -10.65 12.81
CA GLN A 57 2.19 -9.79 13.05
C GLN A 57 1.07 -10.04 12.02
N PRO A 58 -0.20 -9.82 12.39
CA PRO A 58 -1.30 -9.84 11.43
C PRO A 58 -1.11 -8.74 10.35
N PRO A 59 -1.23 -9.08 9.05
CA PRO A 59 -1.03 -8.13 7.95
C PRO A 59 -1.87 -6.85 8.06
N ALA A 60 -3.15 -6.97 8.46
CA ALA A 60 -4.05 -5.83 8.59
C ALA A 60 -3.63 -4.87 9.71
N VAL A 61 -3.18 -5.40 10.85
CA VAL A 61 -2.72 -4.61 12.00
C VAL A 61 -1.44 -3.87 11.61
N LEU A 62 -0.47 -4.61 11.04
CA LEU A 62 0.78 -4.02 10.59
C LEU A 62 0.55 -3.00 9.47
N ALA A 63 -0.40 -3.23 8.55
CA ALA A 63 -0.70 -2.31 7.45
C ALA A 63 -1.19 -0.96 7.95
N ARG A 64 -2.08 -0.97 8.94
CA ARG A 64 -2.62 0.26 9.52
C ARG A 64 -1.55 1.03 10.30
N THR A 65 -0.71 0.33 11.07
CA THR A 65 0.44 0.94 11.76
C THR A 65 1.43 1.53 10.75
N LEU A 66 1.79 0.76 9.72
CA LEU A 66 2.76 1.16 8.70
C LEU A 66 2.25 2.33 7.86
N LEU A 67 0.95 2.35 7.52
CA LEU A 67 0.29 3.48 6.87
C LEU A 67 0.42 4.74 7.72
N ARG A 68 0.12 4.65 9.02
CA ARG A 68 0.22 5.78 9.94
C ARG A 68 1.66 6.29 10.07
N GLU A 69 2.63 5.40 10.28
CA GLU A 69 4.06 5.75 10.33
C GLU A 69 4.52 6.45 9.05
N PHE A 70 4.13 5.92 7.88
CA PHE A 70 4.48 6.51 6.58
C PHE A 70 3.94 7.93 6.40
N ILE A 71 2.67 8.16 6.76
CA ILE A 71 2.07 9.49 6.64
C ILE A 71 2.70 10.48 7.65
N LEU A 72 2.94 10.05 8.89
CA LEU A 72 3.60 10.88 9.90
C LEU A 72 5.02 11.25 9.47
N ALA A 73 5.81 10.29 8.98
CA ALA A 73 7.16 10.54 8.48
C ALA A 73 7.17 11.51 7.29
N ARG A 74 6.17 11.44 6.40
CA ARG A 74 6.03 12.37 5.28
C ARG A 74 5.63 13.77 5.72
N ARG A 75 4.78 13.89 6.75
CA ARG A 75 4.39 15.18 7.34
C ARG A 75 5.60 15.87 7.98
N ASP A 76 6.41 15.11 8.71
CA ASP A 76 7.61 15.62 9.41
C ASP A 76 8.74 16.01 8.43
N ASN A 77 8.89 15.27 7.32
CA ASN A 77 9.93 15.54 6.32
C ASN A 77 9.37 15.50 4.87
N PRO A 78 8.87 16.62 4.34
CA PRO A 78 8.43 16.71 2.94
C PRO A 78 9.60 16.66 1.93
N ALA A 79 10.86 16.81 2.38
CA ALA A 79 12.04 16.98 1.54
C ALA A 79 12.84 15.68 1.27
N ALA A 80 12.54 14.56 1.93
CA ALA A 80 13.26 13.29 1.75
C ALA A 80 13.09 12.63 0.36
N LEU A 81 12.39 13.26 -0.59
CA LEU A 81 12.15 12.75 -1.94
C LEU A 81 12.76 13.60 -3.07
N SER A 82 13.43 14.72 -2.78
CA SER A 82 14.25 15.46 -3.77
C SER A 82 15.71 15.05 -3.64
N GLY A 83 16.02 13.82 -3.99
CA GLY A 83 17.35 13.25 -3.81
C GLY A 83 17.64 12.05 -4.70
N GLN A 84 17.21 12.10 -5.97
CA GLN A 84 17.82 11.33 -7.04
C GLN A 84 18.29 12.36 -8.07
N GLY A 85 19.61 12.61 -8.03
CA GLY A 85 20.31 13.40 -9.05
C GLY A 85 20.51 12.64 -10.35
#